data_AF-A0A6A7K0X3-F1
#
_entry.id   AF-A0A6A7K0X3-F1
#
_cell.length_a   1.000
_cell.length_b   1.000
_cell.length_c   1.000
_cell.angle_alpha   90.00
_cell.angle_beta   90.00
_cell.angle_gamma   90.00
#
_symmetry.space_group_name_H-M   'P 1'
#
loop_
_entity.id
_entity.type
_entity.pdbx_description
1 polymer ?
#
loop_
_entity_poly.entity_id
_entity_poly.type
_entity_poly.pdbx_seq_one_letter_code
_entity_poly.pdbx_strand_id
1 'polypeptide(L)' 'MTIYEIFVQMWVIDFEIGIFDKNYFQSLVKSGQLKVEDYKKVTGEAYVAPQDQPAQPATAPTTQHAQTQHAQA' A
#
# COMPACT_ATOMS: atom_id res chain seq x y z
N MET A 1 -18.99 24.74 -4.78
CA MET A 1 -18.05 23.96 -5.59
C MET A 1 -16.64 24.39 -5.19
N THR A 2 -15.87 23.49 -4.59
CA THR A 2 -14.48 23.71 -4.15
C THR A 2 -13.52 23.28 -5.26
N ILE A 3 -12.26 23.73 -5.18
CA ILE A 3 -11.22 23.27 -6.10
C ILE A 3 -11.06 21.73 -6.05
N TYR A 4 -11.24 21.14 -4.86
CA TYR A 4 -11.21 19.70 -4.67
C TYR A 4 -12.31 18.98 -5.47
N GLU A 5 -13.54 19.48 -5.41
CA GLU A 5 -14.66 18.88 -6.15
C GLU A 5 -14.42 18.95 -7.68
N ILE A 6 -13.76 20.00 -8.17
CA ILE A 6 -13.38 20.11 -9.58
C ILE A 6 -12.35 19.03 -9.95
N PHE A 7 -11.33 18.81 -9.11
CA PHE A 7 -10.34 17.74 -9.34
C PHE A 7 -10.99 16.36 -9.35
N VAL A 8 -11.91 16.07 -8.42
CA VAL A 8 -12.61 14.77 -8.40
C VAL A 8 -13.42 14.56 -9.68
N GLN A 9 -14.09 15.60 -10.20
CA GLN A 9 -14.83 15.50 -11.47
C GLN A 9 -13.88 15.29 -12.67
N MET A 10 -12.75 15.98 -12.72
CA MET A 10 -11.75 15.77 -13.79
C MET A 10 -11.20 14.35 -13.74
N TRP A 11 -10.87 13.85 -12.55
CA TRP A 11 -10.36 12.50 -12.37
C TRP A 11 -11.33 11.41 -12.78
N VAL A 12 -12.64 11.60 -12.62
CA VAL A 12 -13.66 10.69 -13.17
C VAL A 12 -13.49 10.59 -14.69
N ILE A 13 -13.41 11.73 -15.37
CA ILE A 13 -13.22 11.77 -16.83
C ILE A 13 -11.89 11.12 -17.23
N ASP A 14 -10.79 11.47 -16.54
CA ASP A 14 -9.45 10.93 -16.81
C ASP A 14 -9.42 9.39 -16.69
N PHE A 15 -10.16 8.83 -15.74
CA PHE A 15 -10.29 7.38 -15.56
C PHE A 15 -11.16 6.75 -16.66
N GLU A 16 -12.30 7.36 -17.00
CA GLU A 16 -13.20 6.88 -18.05
C GLU A 16 -12.54 6.86 -19.43
N ILE A 17 -11.71 7.87 -19.73
CA ILE A 17 -10.94 7.93 -20.99
C ILE A 17 -9.64 7.12 -20.93
N GLY A 18 -9.30 6.54 -19.78
CA GLY A 18 -8.16 5.63 -19.60
C GLY A 18 -6.78 6.31 -19.54
N ILE A 19 -6.71 7.60 -19.16
CA ILE A 19 -5.43 8.30 -18.95
C ILE A 19 -4.72 7.73 -17.71
N PHE A 20 -5.48 7.48 -16.65
CA PHE A 20 -4.97 6.96 -15.39
C PHE A 20 -5.67 5.66 -14.98
N ASP A 21 -4.92 4.79 -14.30
CA ASP A 21 -5.43 3.52 -13.82
C ASP A 21 -5.76 3.55 -12.32
N LYS A 22 -6.23 2.42 -11.80
CA LYS A 22 -6.56 2.28 -10.37
C LYS A 22 -5.35 2.48 -9.46
N ASN A 23 -4.14 2.14 -9.90
CA ASN A 23 -2.92 2.27 -9.09
C ASN A 23 -2.54 3.73 -8.87
N TYR A 24 -2.73 4.56 -9.90
CA TYR A 24 -2.58 6.01 -9.79
C TYR A 24 -3.50 6.58 -8.71
N PHE A 25 -4.80 6.25 -8.77
CA PHE A 25 -5.76 6.74 -7.77
C PHE A 25 -5.53 6.18 -6.37
N GLN A 26 -5.06 4.93 -6.24
CA GLN A 26 -4.64 4.39 -4.94
C GLN A 26 -3.47 5.19 -4.36
N SER A 27 -2.55 5.66 -5.19
CA SER A 27 -1.41 6.48 -4.75
C SER A 27 -1.87 7.86 -4.28
N LEU A 28 -2.87 8.46 -4.92
CA LEU A 28 -3.48 9.71 -4.47
C LEU A 28 -4.20 9.57 -3.12
N VAL A 29 -4.83 8.41 -2.88
CA VAL A 29 -5.42 8.09 -1.57
C VAL A 29 -4.33 7.98 -0.51
N LYS A 30 -3.24 7.25 -0.80
CA LYS A 30 -2.09 7.12 0.12
C LYS A 30 -1.43 8.47 0.43
N SER A 31 -1.38 9.39 -0.53
CA SER A 31 -0.80 10.73 -0.32
C SER A 31 -1.77 11.72 0.34
N GLY A 32 -3.03 11.34 0.60
CA GLY A 32 -4.06 12.22 1.16
C GLY A 32 -4.61 13.26 0.18
N GLN A 33 -4.34 13.13 -1.12
CA GLN A 33 -4.86 14.02 -2.17
C GLN A 33 -6.27 13.63 -2.62
N LEU A 34 -6.59 12.34 -2.53
CA LEU A 34 -7.91 11.79 -2.82
C LEU A 34 -8.47 11.14 -1.56
N LYS A 35 -9.72 11.43 -1.21
CA LYS A 35 -10.38 10.77 -0.08
C LYS A 35 -10.80 9.36 -0.47
N VAL A 36 -10.80 8.46 0.51
CA VAL A 36 -11.26 7.06 0.37
C VAL A 36 -12.71 6.99 -0.15
N GLU A 37 -13.58 7.89 0.30
CA GLU A 37 -14.97 7.98 -0.16
C GLU A 37 -15.10 8.38 -1.63
N ASP A 38 -14.20 9.24 -2.11
CA ASP A 38 -14.19 9.77 -3.47
C ASP A 38 -13.45 8.85 -4.45
N TYR A 39 -12.57 7.97 -3.97
CA TYR A 39 -11.98 6.89 -4.77
C TYR A 39 -13.04 6.02 -5.45
N LYS A 40 -14.13 5.71 -4.73
CA LYS A 40 -15.26 4.95 -5.29
C LYS A 40 -16.01 5.71 -6.37
N LYS A 41 -16.05 7.05 -6.28
CA LYS A 41 -16.68 7.89 -7.31
C LYS A 41 -15.86 7.90 -8.60
N VAL A 42 -14.53 7.93 -8.48
CA VAL A 42 -13.62 7.92 -9.65
C VAL A 42 -13.55 6.55 -10.31
N THR A 43 -13.36 5.49 -9.53
CA THR A 43 -13.04 4.16 -10.07
C THR A 43 -14.22 3.20 -10.15
N GLY A 44 -15.34 3.53 -9.50
CA GLY A 44 -16.48 2.63 -9.28
C GLY A 44 -16.24 1.56 -8.21
N GLU A 45 -15.02 1.40 -7.69
CA GLU A 45 -14.65 0.35 -6.75
C GLU A 45 -14.39 0.87 -5.33
N ALA A 46 -14.62 0.02 -4.34
CA ALA A 46 -14.20 0.34 -2.97
C ALA A 46 -12.67 0.34 -2.90
N TYR A 47 -12.10 1.36 -2.26
CA TYR A 47 -10.67 1.36 -1.97
C TYR A 47 -10.33 0.22 -1.01
N VAL A 48 -9.37 -0.62 -1.39
CA VAL A 48 -8.77 -1.64 -0.53
C VAL A 48 -7.37 -1.18 -0.19
N ALA A 49 -7.12 -0.86 1.08
CA ALA A 49 -5.78 -0.60 1.55
C ALA A 49 -4.91 -1.85 1.29
N PRO A 50 -3.71 -1.72 0.72
CA PRO A 50 -2.79 -2.84 0.66
C PRO A 50 -2.59 -3.35 2.09
N GLN A 51 -2.84 -4.64 2.32
CA GLN A 51 -2.38 -5.26 3.55
C GLN A 51 -0.85 -5.20 3.50
N ASP A 52 -0.25 -4.43 4.40
CA ASP A 52 1.15 -4.61 4.73
C ASP A 52 1.35 -6.09 5.05
N GLN A 53 2.12 -6.78 4.20
CA GLN A 53 2.42 -8.18 4.38
C GLN A 53 3.02 -8.34 5.78
N PRO A 54 2.50 -9.24 6.64
CA PRO A 54 3.03 -9.38 7.98
C PRO A 54 4.53 -9.63 7.89
N ALA A 55 5.30 -8.78 8.59
CA ALA A 55 6.73 -8.94 8.73
C ALA A 55 7.01 -10.38 9.13
N GLN A 56 7.72 -11.09 8.25
CA GLN A 56 8.09 -12.48 8.44
C GLN A 56 8.73 -12.61 9.83
N PRO A 57 8.22 -13.49 10.72
CA PRO A 57 8.76 -13.58 12.07
C PRO A 57 10.26 -13.87 11.98
N ALA A 58 11.07 -12.97 12.53
CA ALA A 58 12.48 -13.19 12.73
C ALA A 58 12.63 -14.50 13.53
N THR A 59 13.11 -15.55 12.87
CA THR A 59 13.54 -16.78 13.53
C THR A 59 14.56 -16.42 14.60
N ALA A 60 14.20 -16.72 15.85
CA ALA A 60 14.98 -16.44 17.06
C ALA A 60 16.43 -16.96 16.96
N PRO A 61 17.40 -16.29 17.59
CA PRO A 61 18.77 -16.79 17.65
C PRO A 61 18.79 -18.09 18.46
N THR A 62 19.12 -19.21 17.82
CA THR A 62 19.39 -20.45 18.54
C THR A 62 20.74 -20.29 19.21
N THR A 63 20.73 -19.99 20.51
CA THR A 63 21.87 -20.17 21.41
C THR A 63 22.31 -21.64 21.34
N GLN A 64 23.35 -21.92 20.57
CA GLN A 64 24.06 -23.20 20.64
C GLN A 64 25.26 -23.03 21.57
N HIS A 65 24.99 -23.18 22.87
CA HIS A 65 25.99 -23.69 23.80
C HIS A 65 26.39 -25.09 23.32
N ALA A 66 27.63 -25.25 22.85
CA ALA A 66 28.28 -26.55 22.77
C ALA A 66 29.77 -26.35 23.07
N GLN A 67 30.07 -26.23 24.36
CA GLN A 67 31.38 -26.49 24.92
C GLN A 67 31.63 -28.00 24.76
N THR A 68 32.53 -28.41 23.86
CA THR A 68 33.15 -29.74 23.91
C THR A 68 34.57 -29.66 23.35
N GLN A 69 35.51 -29.66 24.29
CA GLN A 69 36.83 -30.30 24.28
C GLN A 69 37.39 -30.71 22.91
N HIS A 70 38.49 -30.08 22.49
CA HIS A 70 39.49 -30.74 21.68
C HIS A 70 40.82 -30.72 22.41
N ALA A 71 41.19 -31.89 22.91
CA ALA A 71 42.51 -32.24 23.38
C ALA A 71 43.41 -32.59 22.18
N GLN A 72 44.71 -32.39 22.38
CA GLN A 72 45.85 -33.06 21.72
C GLN A 72 46.18 -32.69 20.27
N ALA A 73 47.28 -31.96 20.11
CA ALA A 73 48.49 -32.44 19.42
C ALA A 73 49.70 -31.64 19.93
#